data_AF-A0A6M1T5C9-F1
#
_entry.id   AF-A0A6M1T5C9-F1
#
_cell.length_a   1.000
_cell.length_b   1.000
_cell.length_c   1.000
_cell.angle_alpha   90.00
_cell.angle_beta   90.00
_cell.angle_gamma   90.00
#
_symmetry.space_group_name_H-M   'P 1'
#
loop_
_entity.id
_entity.type
_entity.pdbx_description
1 polymer ?
#
loop_
_entity_poly.entity_id
_entity_poly.type
_entity_poly.pdbx_seq_one_letter_code
_entity_poly.pdbx_strand_id
1 'polypeptide(L)' 'MLDFIIGLLVDLSLLGGIILFFMSFSKKFREYRSKLLIVSVVLITVGILSIDVASLSEAFQEGQRWASTH' A
#
# COMPACT_ATOMS: atom_id res chain seq x y z
N MET A 1 15.19 9.55 -4.03
CA MET A 1 13.98 10.41 -4.19
C MET A 1 12.76 9.59 -4.55
N LEU A 2 12.84 8.69 -5.54
CA LEU A 2 11.73 7.78 -5.90
C LEU A 2 11.29 6.88 -4.74
N ASP A 3 12.22 6.30 -3.98
CA ASP A 3 11.87 5.44 -2.83
C ASP A 3 11.13 6.19 -1.72
N PHE A 4 11.46 7.46 -1.50
CA PHE A 4 10.76 8.31 -0.53
C PHE A 4 9.33 8.62 -1.01
N ILE A 5 9.15 8.87 -2.31
CA ILE A 5 7.81 9.10 -2.89
C ILE A 5 6.98 7.83 -2.82
N ILE A 6 7.57 6.66 -3.11
CA ILE A 6 6.90 5.37 -3.05
C ILE A 6 6.51 5.04 -1.60
N GLY A 7 7.41 5.21 -0.64
CA GLY A 7 7.10 5.02 0.78
C GLY A 7 5.98 5.93 1.26
N LEU A 8 6.02 7.21 0.89
CA LEU A 8 4.99 8.18 1.26
C LEU A 8 3.64 7.88 0.59
N LEU A 9 3.64 7.34 -0.64
CA LEU A 9 2.44 6.89 -1.34
C LEU A 9 1.83 5.65 -0.67
N VAL A 10 2.66 4.72 -0.22
CA VAL A 10 2.23 3.52 0.54
C VAL A 10 1.58 3.93 1.85
N ASP A 11 2.22 4.84 2.60
CA ASP A 11 1.67 5.37 3.85
C ASP A 11 0.32 6.07 3.62
N LEU A 12 0.22 6.93 2.60
CA LEU A 12 -1.04 7.59 2.25
C LEU A 12 -2.13 6.59 1.82
N SER A 13 -1.77 5.53 1.11
CA SER A 13 -2.69 4.48 0.64
C SER A 13 -3.27 3.69 1.82
N LEU A 14 -2.41 3.30 2.77
CA LEU A 14 -2.81 2.59 3.98
C LEU A 14 -3.69 3.47 4.87
N LEU A 15 -3.25 4.69 5.14
CA LEU A 15 -3.96 5.63 6.02
C LEU A 15 -5.31 6.03 5.40
N GLY A 16 -5.34 6.30 4.09
CA GLY A 16 -6.56 6.56 3.33
C GLY A 16 -7.51 5.36 3.30
N GLY A 17 -7.00 4.15 3.09
CA GLY A 17 -7.78 2.91 3.11
C GLY A 17 -8.46 2.66 4.46
N ILE A 18 -7.76 2.90 5.57
CA ILE A 18 -8.29 2.78 6.94
C ILE A 18 -9.36 3.86 7.21
N ILE A 19 -9.11 5.11 6.83
CA ILE A 19 -10.08 6.20 7.02
C ILE A 19 -11.37 5.90 6.24
N LEU A 20 -11.26 5.49 4.98
CA LEU A 20 -12.42 5.13 4.14
C LEU A 20 -13.18 3.92 4.71
N PHE A 21 -12.47 2.96 5.30
CA PHE A 21 -13.08 1.82 5.98
C PHE A 21 -13.94 2.27 7.17
N PHE A 22 -13.40 3.13 8.04
CA PHE A 22 -14.15 3.69 9.17
C PHE A 22 -15.32 4.57 8.70
N MET A 23 -15.11 5.36 7.65
CA MET A 23 -16.14 6.23 7.08
C MET A 23 -17.30 5.43 6.47
N SER A 24 -17.02 4.25 5.91
CA SER A 24 -18.02 3.28 5.42
C SER A 24 -18.90 2.70 6.54
N PHE A 25 -18.47 2.78 7.79
CA PHE A 25 -19.31 2.39 8.94
C PHE A 25 -20.33 3.47 9.34
N SER A 26 -20.18 4.70 8.84
CA SER A 26 -21.09 5.79 9.13
C SER A 26 -22.41 5.63 8.37
N LYS A 27 -23.55 5.70 9.08
CA LYS A 27 -24.93 5.49 8.54
C LYS A 27 -25.26 6.35 7.30
N LYS A 28 -24.54 7.46 7.10
CA LYS A 28 -24.71 8.40 5.99
C LYS A 28 -24.33 7.82 4.62
N PHE A 29 -23.50 6.78 4.57
CA PHE A 29 -23.01 6.18 3.32
C PHE A 29 -23.63 4.82 2.99
N ARG A 30 -24.82 4.50 3.53
CA ARG A 30 -25.44 3.18 3.39
C ARG A 30 -25.62 2.72 1.94
N GLU A 31 -25.86 3.66 1.02
CA GLU A 31 -26.02 3.40 -0.42
C GLU A 31 -24.68 3.23 -1.16
N TYR A 32 -23.62 3.89 -0.70
CA TYR A 32 -22.26 3.82 -1.28
C TYR A 32 -21.33 2.87 -0.52
N ARG A 33 -21.83 2.20 0.52
CA ARG A 33 -21.06 1.40 1.47
C ARG A 33 -20.24 0.31 0.78
N SER A 34 -20.85 -0.39 -0.18
CA SER A 34 -20.17 -1.43 -0.97
C SER A 34 -19.05 -0.86 -1.84
N LYS A 35 -19.25 0.31 -2.47
CA LYS A 35 -18.21 0.97 -3.26
C LYS A 35 -17.05 1.44 -2.39
N LEU A 36 -17.33 2.02 -1.22
CA LEU A 36 -16.32 2.45 -0.25
C LEU A 36 -15.50 1.27 0.31
N LEU A 37 -16.16 0.13 0.59
CA LEU A 37 -15.47 -1.08 1.01
C LEU A 37 -14.55 -1.62 -0.08
N ILE A 38 -15.01 -1.68 -1.33
CA ILE A 38 -14.19 -2.14 -2.46
C ILE A 38 -12.96 -1.23 -2.62
N VAL A 39 -13.14 0.10 -2.59
CA VAL A 39 -12.03 1.05 -2.71
C VAL A 39 -11.04 0.91 -1.55
N SER A 40 -11.54 0.74 -0.32
CA SER A 40 -10.70 0.51 0.87
C SER A 40 -9.88 -0.77 0.74
N VAL A 41 -10.50 -1.88 0.33
CA VAL A 41 -9.80 -3.15 0.10
C VAL A 41 -8.75 -3.00 -0.98
N VAL A 42 -9.07 -2.35 -2.10
CA VAL A 42 -8.12 -2.10 -3.19
C VAL A 42 -6.92 -1.27 -2.72
N LEU A 43 -7.16 -0.19 -1.96
CA LEU A 43 -6.08 0.65 -1.40
C LEU A 43 -5.17 -0.13 -0.46
N ILE A 44 -5.75 -1.00 0.39
CA ILE A 44 -4.97 -1.87 1.29
C ILE A 44 -4.16 -2.87 0.47
N THR A 45 -4.76 -3.52 -0.53
CA THR A 45 -4.07 -4.49 -1.40
C THR A 45 -2.92 -3.84 -2.16
N VAL A 46 -3.11 -2.65 -2.73
CA VAL A 46 -2.05 -1.90 -3.42
C VAL A 46 -0.93 -1.51 -2.45
N GLY A 47 -1.27 -1.11 -1.22
CA GLY A 47 -0.28 -0.85 -0.17
C GLY A 47 0.57 -2.09 0.13
N ILE A 48 -0.07 -3.25 0.35
CA ILE A 48 0.63 -4.51 0.66
C ILE A 48 1.53 -4.95 -0.50
N LEU A 49 1.02 -4.93 -1.74
CA LEU A 49 1.80 -5.30 -2.92
C LEU A 49 3.00 -4.37 -3.10
N SER A 50 2.86 -3.08 -2.80
CA SER A 50 3.97 -2.13 -2.89
C SER A 50 5.05 -2.42 -1.86
N ILE A 51 4.68 -2.85 -0.64
CA ILE A 51 5.62 -3.27 0.40
C ILE A 51 6.35 -4.56 -0.03
N ASP A 52 5.63 -5.52 -0.59
CA ASP A 52 6.20 -6.81 -1.01
C ASP A 52 7.15 -6.67 -2.21
N VAL A 53 6.83 -5.77 -3.14
CA VAL A 53 7.73 -5.43 -4.25
C VAL A 53 8.97 -4.67 -3.74
N ALA A 54 8.81 -3.80 -2.74
CA ALA A 54 9.94 -3.10 -2.13
C ALA A 54 10.92 -4.08 -1.45
N SER A 55 10.40 -5.03 -0.67
CA SER A 55 11.24 -6.06 0.00
C SER A 55 11.93 -6.98 -1.00
N LEU A 56 11.25 -7.36 -2.09
CA LEU A 56 11.85 -8.11 -3.19
C LEU A 56 12.98 -7.34 -3.88
N SER A 57 12.79 -6.04 -4.11
CA SER A 57 13.78 -5.18 -4.74
C SER A 57 15.03 -5.01 -3.85
N GLU A 58 14.84 -4.83 -2.54
CA GLU A 58 15.93 -4.79 -1.56
C GLU A 58 16.70 -6.11 -1.53
N ALA A 59 16.02 -7.26 -1.47
CA ALA A 59 16.63 -8.58 -1.48
C ALA A 59 17.41 -8.84 -2.78
N PHE A 60 16.91 -8.39 -3.93
CA PHE A 60 17.60 -8.49 -5.22
C PHE A 60 18.88 -7.64 -5.25
N GLN A 61 18.83 -6.40 -4.77
CA GLN A 61 20.00 -5.53 -4.71
C GLN A 61 21.07 -6.07 -3.76
N GLU A 62 20.66 -6.65 -2.64
CA GLU A 62 21.58 -7.26 -1.68
C GLU A 62 22.26 -8.51 -2.27
N GLY A 63 21.52 -9.37 -2.95
CA GLY A 63 22.08 -10.52 -3.69
C GLY A 63 23.04 -10.10 -4.80
N GLN A 64 22.75 -9.01 -5.51
CA GLN A 64 23.62 -8.50 -6.57
C GLN A 64 24.91 -7.89 -6.02
N ARG A 65 24.85 -7.19 -4.88
CA ARG A 65 26.03 -6.68 -4.17
C ARG A 65 26.93 -7.81 -3.66
N TRP A 66 26.35 -8.88 -3.15
CA TRP A 66 27.09 -10.06 -2.73
C TRP A 66 27.81 -10.71 -3.91
N ALA A 67 27.11 -10.87 -5.04
CA ALA A 67 27.65 -11.43 -6.27
C ALA A 67 28.72 -10.56 -6.96
N SER A 68 28.77 -9.24 -6.68
CA SER A 68 29.82 -8.36 -7.20
C SER A 68 31.05 -8.24 -6.29
N THR A 69 30.95 -8.70 -5.04
CA THR A 69 32.01 -8.58 -4.01
C THR A 69 32.73 -9.91 -3.76
N HIS A 70 32.33 -10.99 -4.43
CA HIS A 70 32.99 -12.30 -4.50
C HIS A 70 33.13 -12.70 -5.97
#